data_AF-A0A946NNL5-F1
#
_entry.id   AF-A0A946NNL5-F1
#
_cell.length_a   1.000
_cell.length_b   1.000
_cell.length_c   1.000
_cell.angle_alpha   90.00
_cell.angle_beta   90.00
_cell.angle_gamma   90.00
#
_symmetry.space_group_name_H-M   'P 1'
#
loop_
_entity.id
_entity.type
_entity.pdbx_description
1 polymer ?
#
loop_
_entity_poly.entity_id
_entity_poly.type
_entity_poly.pdbx_seq_one_letter_code
_entity_poly.pdbx_strand_id
1 'polypeptide(L)' 'MTRKEFEQYIQDLNLSPKLEKKYWIVYEKINQEGSPLTYNQRANLLLGELRNLKKFYLENLDGNLTEFKN' A
#
# COMPACT_ATOMS: atom_id res chain seq x y z
N MET A 1 5.66 9.89 -3.27
CA MET A 1 4.22 9.67 -3.44
C MET A 1 3.47 10.55 -2.45
N THR A 2 2.73 11.51 -2.96
CA THR A 2 1.79 12.34 -2.20
C THR A 2 0.54 11.53 -1.83
N ARG A 3 -0.31 12.08 -0.95
CA ARG A 3 -1.58 11.42 -0.58
C ARG A 3 -2.47 11.17 -1.79
N LYS A 4 -2.60 12.15 -2.69
CA LYS A 4 -3.44 12.04 -3.89
C LYS A 4 -2.92 10.98 -4.86
N GLU A 5 -1.61 10.89 -5.04
CA GLU A 5 -1.00 9.82 -5.86
C GLU A 5 -1.23 8.44 -5.24
N PHE A 6 -1.20 8.34 -3.92
CA PHE A 6 -1.50 7.09 -3.21
C PHE A 6 -2.98 6.71 -3.32
N GLU A 7 -3.90 7.66 -3.17
CA GLU A 7 -5.34 7.44 -3.37
C GLU A 7 -5.63 6.88 -4.77
N GLN A 8 -5.04 7.47 -5.82
CA GLN A 8 -5.17 6.96 -7.18
C GLN A 8 -4.60 5.54 -7.32
N TYR A 9 -3.41 5.30 -6.77
CA TYR A 9 -2.77 3.98 -6.80
C TYR A 9 -3.66 2.89 -6.15
N ILE A 10 -4.31 3.19 -5.03
CA ILE A 10 -5.23 2.25 -4.36
C ILE A 10 -6.48 1.99 -5.19
N GLN A 11 -7.05 3.04 -5.80
CA GLN A 11 -8.21 2.91 -6.68
C GLN A 11 -7.88 2.01 -7.89
N ASP A 12 -6.72 2.21 -8.51
CA ASP A 12 -6.27 1.43 -9.67
C ASP A 12 -6.03 -0.05 -9.33
N LEU A 13 -5.70 -0.36 -8.07
CA LEU A 13 -5.53 -1.73 -7.61
C LEU A 13 -6.84 -2.47 -7.32
N ASN A 14 -7.98 -1.76 -7.31
CA ASN A 14 -9.31 -2.32 -7.07
C ASN A 14 -9.38 -3.25 -5.84
N LEU A 15 -8.83 -2.79 -4.71
CA LEU A 15 -8.68 -3.64 -3.52
C LEU A 15 -10.03 -3.91 -2.83
N SER A 16 -10.12 -5.03 -2.12
CA SER A 16 -11.15 -5.23 -1.11
C SER A 16 -10.99 -4.20 0.02
N PRO A 17 -12.07 -3.79 0.71
CA PRO A 17 -11.98 -2.81 1.80
C PRO A 17 -11.01 -3.22 2.92
N LYS A 18 -10.88 -4.52 3.17
CA LYS A 18 -9.95 -5.07 4.17
C LYS A 18 -8.50 -4.89 3.74
N LEU A 19 -8.18 -5.14 2.47
CA LEU A 19 -6.82 -5.00 1.96
C LEU A 19 -6.46 -3.53 1.76
N GLU A 20 -7.38 -2.72 1.25
CA GLU A 20 -7.25 -1.26 1.18
C GLU A 20 -6.87 -0.66 2.55
N LYS A 21 -7.58 -1.05 3.62
CA LYS A 21 -7.24 -0.59 4.99
C LYS A 21 -5.80 -0.90 5.37
N LYS A 22 -5.26 -2.06 4.97
CA LYS A 22 -3.86 -2.42 5.25
C LYS A 22 -2.88 -1.56 4.49
N TYR A 23 -3.17 -1.24 3.22
CA TYR A 23 -2.35 -0.32 2.43
C TYR A 23 -2.34 1.08 3.07
N TRP A 24 -3.49 1.59 3.51
CA TRP A 24 -3.57 2.87 4.22
C TRP A 24 -2.75 2.90 5.52
N ILE A 25 -2.78 1.84 6.31
CA ILE A 25 -1.96 1.74 7.53
C ILE A 25 -0.46 1.87 7.21
N VAL A 26 0.01 1.26 6.11
CA VAL A 26 1.41 1.39 5.68
C VAL A 26 1.72 2.84 5.28
N TYR A 27 0.83 3.46 4.49
CA TYR A 27 0.98 4.86 4.09
C TYR A 27 1.08 5.82 5.29
N GLU A 28 0.17 5.68 6.25
CA GLU A 28 0.12 6.55 7.44
C GLU A 28 1.35 6.38 8.33
N LYS A 29 1.81 5.14 8.56
CA LYS A 29 3.02 4.88 9.33
C LYS A 29 4.26 5.51 8.71
N ILE A 30 4.41 5.42 7.40
CA ILE A 30 5.59 5.96 6.70
C ILE A 30 5.55 7.49 6.65
N ASN A 31 4.36 8.08 6.51
CA ASN A 31 4.17 9.53 6.41
C ASN A 31 3.84 10.20 7.76
N GLN A 32 4.07 9.51 8.88
CA GLN A 32 3.87 10.07 10.20
C GLN A 32 4.70 11.35 10.40
N GLU A 33 4.10 12.35 11.05
CA GLU A 33 4.79 13.58 11.42
C GLU A 33 6.01 13.30 12.30
N GLY A 34 7.08 14.09 12.10
CA GLY A 34 8.34 13.91 12.82
C GLY A 34 9.22 12.76 12.29
N SER A 35 8.84 12.10 11.20
CA SER A 35 9.71 11.12 10.54
C SER A 35 11.06 11.75 10.15
N PRO A 36 12.20 11.11 10.51
CA PRO A 36 13.53 11.61 10.15
C PRO A 36 13.86 11.40 8.66
N LEU A 37 13.03 10.66 7.94
CA LEU A 37 13.22 10.36 6.53
C LEU A 37 12.85 11.57 5.68
N THR A 38 13.63 11.83 4.62
CA THR A 38 13.25 12.78 3.57
C THR A 38 12.04 12.29 2.79
N TYR A 39 11.39 13.19 2.04
CA TYR A 39 10.27 12.83 1.15
C TYR A 39 10.63 11.68 0.19
N ASN A 40 11.80 11.72 -0.44
CA ASN A 40 12.23 10.68 -1.39
C ASN A 40 12.47 9.33 -0.70
N GLN A 41 13.06 9.33 0.49
CA GLN A 41 13.25 8.10 1.27
C GLN A 41 11.90 7.49 1.67
N ARG A 42 10.95 8.31 2.13
CA ARG A 42 9.59 7.86 2.44
C ARG A 42 8.89 7.29 1.21
N ALA A 43 8.99 7.95 0.06
CA ALA A 43 8.40 7.48 -1.19
C ALA A 43 8.95 6.11 -1.62
N ASN A 44 10.27 5.93 -1.57
CA ASN A 44 10.91 4.66 -1.92
C ASN A 44 10.56 3.54 -0.94
N LEU A 45 10.57 3.84 0.37
CA LEU A 45 10.16 2.90 1.40
C LEU A 45 8.71 2.45 1.20
N LEU A 46 7.80 3.41 0.98
CA LEU A 46 6.40 3.12 0.70
C LEU A 46 6.25 2.19 -0.51
N LEU A 47 6.89 2.50 -1.63
CA LEU A 47 6.83 1.64 -2.82
C LEU A 47 7.39 0.22 -2.57
N GLY A 48 8.40 0.09 -1.70
CA GLY A 48 8.93 -1.22 -1.29
C GLY A 48 7.93 -2.02 -0.47
N GLU A 49 7.38 -1.41 0.58
CA GLU A 49 6.41 -2.03 1.47
C GLU A 49 5.12 -2.45 0.73
N LEU A 50 4.60 -1.59 -0.15
CA LEU A 50 3.40 -1.92 -0.94
C LEU A 50 3.63 -3.08 -1.90
N ARG A 51 4.83 -3.19 -2.50
CA ARG A 51 5.20 -4.32 -3.37
C ARG A 51 5.30 -5.62 -2.57
N ASN A 52 5.92 -5.57 -1.40
CA ASN A 52 6.03 -6.73 -0.51
C ASN A 52 4.65 -7.19 -0.03
N LEU A 53 3.78 -6.25 0.33
CA LEU A 53 2.41 -6.53 0.73
C LEU A 53 1.64 -7.20 -0.42
N LYS A 54 1.68 -6.62 -1.62
CA LYS A 54 1.08 -7.23 -2.82
C LYS A 54 1.59 -8.65 -3.05
N LYS A 55 2.92 -8.85 -3.02
CA LYS A 55 3.55 -10.15 -3.20
C LYS A 55 3.09 -11.16 -2.16
N PHE A 56 3.12 -10.79 -0.88
CA PHE A 56 2.66 -11.64 0.22
C PHE A 56 1.24 -12.15 -0.01
N TYR A 57 0.34 -11.26 -0.44
CA TYR A 57 -1.07 -11.59 -0.69
C TYR A 57 -1.29 -12.45 -1.93
N LEU A 58 -0.48 -12.28 -2.96
CA LEU A 58 -0.54 -13.11 -4.16
C LEU A 58 0.06 -14.50 -3.94
N GLU A 59 1.05 -14.64 -3.07
CA GLU A 59 1.79 -15.90 -2.86
C GLU A 59 1.26 -16.76 -1.71
N ASN A 60 0.67 -16.15 -0.67
CA ASN A 60 0.30 -16.87 0.57
C ASN A 60 -1.22 -17.05 0.74
N LEU A 61 -2.03 -16.55 -0.19
CA LEU A 61 -3.44 -16.91 -0.29
C LEU A 61 -3.63 -17.68 -1.59
N ASP A 62 -3.99 -18.96 -1.51
CA ASP A 62 -4.37 -19.81 -2.65
C ASP A 62 -5.54 -19.20 -3.44
N GLY A 63 -5.27 -18.22 -4.30
CA GLY A 63 -6.19 -17.75 -5.33
C GLY A 63 -7.53 -17.23 -4.83
N ASN A 64 -7.64 -16.74 -3.58
CA ASN A 64 -8.86 -16.07 -3.16
C ASN A 64 -8.88 -14.65 -3.76
N LEU A 65 -9.27 -14.57 -5.04
CA LEU A 65 -9.61 -13.38 -5.84
C LEU A 65 -10.68 -12.47 -5.18
N THR A 66 -11.00 -12.70 -3.91
CA THR A 66 -11.91 -11.88 -3.10
C THR A 66 -11.22 -10.66 -2.49
N GLU A 67 -9.88 -10.68 -2.34
CA GLU A 67 -9.14 -9.54 -1.76
C GLU A 67 -8.76 -8.48 -2.80
N PHE A 68 -8.70 -8.82 -4.08
CA PHE A 68 -8.62 -7.89 -5.21
C PHE A 68 -9.93 -8.03 -5.97
N LYS A 69 -10.76 -6.99 -5.99
CA LYS A 69 -11.97 -6.99 -6.81
C LYS A 69 -11.49 -7.05 -8.26
N ASN A 70 -12.08 -7.97 -9.03
CA ASN A 70 -11.90 -8.01 -10.48
C ASN A 70 -12.37 -6.70 -11.12
#